data_AF-A0A7K9CAM7-F1
#
_entry.id   AF-A0A7K9CAM7-F1
#
_cell.length_a   1.000
_cell.length_b   1.000
_cell.length_c   1.000
_cell.angle_alpha   90.00
_cell.angle_beta   90.00
_cell.angle_gamma   90.00
#
_symmetry.space_group_name_H-M   'P 1'
#
loop_
_entity.id
_entity.type
_entity.pdbx_description
1 polymer ?
#
loop_
_entity_poly.entity_id
_entity_poly.type
_entity_poly.pdbx_seq_one_letter_code
_entity_poly.pdbx_strand_id
1 'polypeptide(L)'
;GKVRDKLNNLVLFDKATYDKLCKEVPNYKLITPAVVSERLKIRGSLARAALQELLSKGLIKLVSKHRAQVIYTRNTKGGDAPAAGEDA
;
A
#
# COMPACT_ATOMS: atom_id res chain seq x y z
N GLY A 1 -1.09 -22.27 26.85
CA GLY A 1 -1.69 -21.24 25.99
C GLY A 1 -0.58 -20.49 25.30
N LYS A 2 -0.60 -20.37 23.97
CA LYS A 2 0.47 -19.70 23.22
C LYS A 2 0.23 -18.19 23.31
N VAL A 3 0.93 -17.53 24.22
CA VAL A 3 0.92 -16.07 24.33
C VAL A 3 1.60 -15.52 23.07
N ARG A 4 0.89 -14.68 22.33
CA ARG A 4 1.44 -14.00 21.15
C ARG A 4 1.82 -12.59 21.55
N ASP A 5 3.09 -12.27 21.40
CA ASP A 5 3.59 -10.94 21.73
C ASP A 5 2.95 -9.86 20.87
N LYS A 6 2.75 -8.70 21.50
CA LYS A 6 2.16 -7.52 20.85
C LYS A 6 3.15 -6.96 19.85
N LEU A 7 2.74 -6.90 18.59
CA LEU A 7 3.55 -6.29 17.53
C LEU A 7 3.52 -4.76 17.67
N ASN A 8 4.71 -4.16 17.73
CA ASN A 8 4.90 -2.72 17.76
C ASN A 8 4.95 -2.18 16.33
N ASN A 9 3.80 -1.84 15.78
CA ASN A 9 3.68 -1.23 14.45
C ASN A 9 3.87 0.29 14.53
N LEU A 10 4.62 0.84 13.58
CA LEU A 10 4.82 2.28 13.44
C LEU A 10 3.50 2.99 13.07
N VAL A 11 3.27 4.15 13.68
CA VAL A 11 2.07 4.99 13.44
C VAL A 11 2.36 6.18 12.53
N LEU A 12 3.63 6.50 12.29
CA LEU A 12 4.11 7.55 11.40
C LEU A 12 5.12 6.98 10.42
N PHE A 13 5.26 7.63 9.27
CA PHE A 13 6.31 7.29 8.31
C PHE A 13 7.61 8.00 8.68
N ASP A 14 8.69 7.22 8.76
CA ASP A 14 10.04 7.74 8.69
C ASP A 14 10.46 7.82 7.22
N LYS A 15 11.44 8.68 6.91
CA LYS A 15 11.95 8.83 5.54
C LYS A 15 12.36 7.50 4.92
N ALA A 16 13.07 6.65 5.69
CA ALA A 16 13.51 5.34 5.21
C ALA A 16 12.35 4.38 4.90
N THR A 17 11.29 4.41 5.70
CA THR A 17 10.11 3.54 5.53
C THR A 17 9.27 4.00 4.36
N TYR A 18 9.17 5.31 4.15
CA TYR A 18 8.50 5.89 2.99
C TYR A 18 9.23 5.57 1.67
N ASP A 19 10.56 5.72 1.66
CA ASP A 19 11.38 5.37 0.49
C ASP A 19 11.26 3.87 0.14
N LYS A 20 11.13 2.99 1.15
CA LYS A 20 10.85 1.55 0.96
C LYS A 20 9.46 1.30 0.40
N LEU A 21 8.43 1.97 0.92
CA LEU A 21 7.06 1.84 0.43
C LEU A 21 6.98 2.13 -1.08
N CYS A 22 7.54 3.25 -1.52
CA CYS A 22 7.47 3.66 -2.92
C CYS A 22 8.20 2.72 -3.88
N LYS A 23 9.27 2.05 -3.43
CA LYS A 23 10.05 1.11 -4.24
C LYS A 23 9.50 -0.30 -4.22
N GLU A 24 9.13 -0.81 -3.06
CA GLU A 24 8.76 -2.22 -2.90
C GLU A 24 7.30 -2.50 -3.22
N VAL A 25 6.36 -1.62 -2.83
CA VAL A 25 4.92 -1.89 -2.97
C VAL A 25 4.51 -2.07 -4.43
N PRO A 26 4.98 -1.25 -5.40
CA PRO A 26 4.63 -1.44 -6.81
C PRO A 26 5.14 -2.75 -7.42
N ASN A 27 6.13 -3.40 -6.81
CA ASN A 27 6.66 -4.67 -7.31
C ASN A 27 5.79 -5.88 -6.91
N TYR A 28 4.94 -5.74 -5.90
CA TYR A 28 4.14 -6.85 -5.40
C TYR A 28 2.98 -7.19 -6.35
N LYS A 29 2.74 -8.49 -6.55
CA LYS A 29 1.61 -8.96 -7.38
C LYS A 29 0.26 -8.67 -6.73
N LEU A 30 0.17 -8.89 -5.41
CA LEU A 30 -1.02 -8.65 -4.60
C LEU A 30 -0.71 -7.57 -3.57
N ILE A 31 -1.46 -6.48 -3.61
CA ILE A 31 -1.28 -5.33 -2.72
C ILE A 31 -2.57 -5.14 -1.92
N THR A 32 -2.50 -5.33 -0.60
CA THR A 32 -3.62 -5.07 0.33
C THR A 32 -3.10 -4.41 1.60
N PRO A 33 -3.94 -3.67 2.36
CA PRO A 33 -3.50 -3.05 3.61
C PRO A 33 -2.89 -4.03 4.61
N ALA A 34 -3.36 -5.28 4.65
CA ALA A 34 -2.83 -6.32 5.51
C ALA A 34 -1.39 -6.72 5.14
N VAL A 35 -1.15 -7.00 3.84
CA VAL A 35 0.18 -7.37 3.33
C VAL A 35 1.20 -6.25 3.57
N VAL A 36 0.79 -5.00 3.35
CA VAL A 36 1.67 -3.83 3.57
C VAL A 36 1.98 -3.67 5.05
N SER A 37 1.00 -3.83 5.94
CA SER A 37 1.22 -3.75 7.39
C SER A 37 2.17 -4.83 7.92
N GLU A 38 2.12 -6.03 7.35
CA GLU A 38 2.98 -7.14 7.75
C GLU A 38 4.44 -6.92 7.33
N ARG A 39 4.67 -6.43 6.10
CA ARG A 39 6.00 -6.25 5.52
C ARG A 39 6.72 -5.01 6.04
N LEU A 40 6.04 -3.86 6.04
CA LEU A 40 6.63 -2.58 6.43
C LEU A 40 6.52 -2.28 7.92
N LYS A 41 5.86 -3.16 8.70
CA LYS A 41 5.63 -2.99 10.14
C LYS A 41 4.94 -1.66 10.47
N ILE A 42 4.03 -1.24 9.60
CA ILE A 42 3.21 -0.03 9.78
C ILE A 42 1.78 -0.40 10.18
N ARG A 43 1.09 0.53 10.83
CA ARG A 43 -0.32 0.34 11.21
C ARG A 43 -1.20 0.25 9.96
N GLY A 44 -2.23 -0.59 10.01
CA GLY A 44 -3.16 -0.78 8.88
C GLY A 44 -3.89 0.49 8.44
N SER A 45 -4.14 1.44 9.34
CA SER A 45 -4.69 2.76 8.98
C SER A 45 -3.72 3.56 8.11
N LEU A 46 -2.44 3.56 8.47
CA LEU A 46 -1.38 4.22 7.70
C LEU A 46 -1.19 3.55 6.34
N ALA A 47 -1.23 2.21 6.30
CA ALA A 47 -1.17 1.47 5.04
C ALA A 47 -2.32 1.82 4.08
N ARG A 48 -3.55 2.01 4.58
CA ARG A 48 -4.70 2.41 3.74
C ARG A 48 -4.48 3.79 3.11
N ALA A 49 -4.04 4.77 3.90
CA ALA A 49 -3.75 6.11 3.41
C ALA A 49 -2.60 6.10 2.38
N ALA A 50 -1.54 5.36 2.67
CA ALA A 50 -0.39 5.24 1.77
C ALA A 50 -0.73 4.58 0.43
N LEU A 51 -1.60 3.57 0.44
CA LEU A 51 -2.08 2.94 -0.80
C LEU A 51 -2.96 3.89 -1.63
N GLN A 52 -3.74 4.76 -0.99
CA GLN A 52 -4.47 5.81 -1.72
C GLN A 52 -3.51 6.79 -2.37
N GLU A 53 -2.44 7.19 -1.68
CA GLU A 53 -1.43 8.08 -2.26
C GLU A 53 -0.69 7.43 -3.45
N LEU A 54 -0.33 6.15 -3.35
CA LEU A 54 0.28 5.40 -4.46
C LEU A 54 -0.66 5.24 -5.65
N LEU A 55 -1.96 5.12 -5.40
CA LEU A 55 -2.99 5.10 -6.45
C LEU A 55 -3.06 6.46 -7.15
N SER A 56 -3.10 7.57 -6.39
CA SER A 56 -3.11 8.93 -6.96
C SER A 56 -1.85 9.24 -7.79
N LYS A 57 -0.71 8.64 -7.43
CA LYS A 57 0.54 8.74 -8.20
C LYS A 57 0.59 7.82 -9.43
N GLY A 58 -0.40 6.93 -9.62
CA GLY A 58 -0.45 5.99 -10.74
C GLY A 58 0.53 4.82 -10.66
N LEU A 59 1.15 4.58 -9.50
CA LEU A 59 2.12 3.50 -9.31
C LEU A 59 1.46 2.12 -9.14
N ILE A 60 0.20 2.10 -8.69
CA ILE A 60 -0.59 0.90 -8.48
C ILE A 60 -1.98 1.07 -9.09
N LYS A 61 -2.66 -0.04 -9.39
CA LYS A 61 -4.01 -0.06 -9.94
C LYS A 61 -4.99 -0.67 -8.94
N LEU A 62 -6.14 -0.03 -8.78
CA LEU A 62 -7.26 -0.59 -8.01
C LEU A 62 -7.88 -1.77 -8.79
N VAL A 63 -8.06 -2.89 -8.10
CA VAL A 63 -8.74 -4.08 -8.67
C VAL A 63 -10.17 -4.18 -8.15
N SER A 64 -10.33 -4.08 -6.83
CA SER A 64 -11.64 -4.15 -6.18
C SER A 64 -11.65 -3.34 -4.89
N LYS A 65 -12.74 -2.61 -4.67
CA LYS A 65 -12.98 -1.80 -3.48
C LYS A 65 -14.24 -2.29 -2.78
N HIS A 66 -14.07 -2.92 -1.63
CA HIS A 66 -15.16 -3.29 -0.71
C HIS A 66 -14.90 -2.65 0.66
N ARG A 67 -15.95 -2.45 1.47
CA ARG A 67 -15.81 -1.79 2.79
C ARG A 67 -14.80 -2.50 3.71
N ALA A 68 -14.76 -3.82 3.63
CA ALA A 68 -13.92 -4.65 4.50
C ALA A 68 -12.53 -4.91 3.91
N GLN A 69 -12.38 -4.82 2.59
CA GLN A 69 -11.14 -5.17 1.89
C GLN A 69 -10.96 -4.34 0.64
N VAL A 70 -9.76 -3.78 0.49
CA VAL A 70 -9.35 -3.04 -0.71
C VAL A 70 -8.17 -3.78 -1.32
N ILE A 71 -8.27 -4.08 -2.60
CA ILE A 71 -7.29 -4.88 -3.33
C ILE A 71 -6.72 -4.04 -4.47
N TYR A 72 -5.40 -3.94 -4.48
CA TYR A 72 -4.62 -3.30 -5.52
C TYR A 72 -3.69 -4.32 -6.18
N THR A 73 -3.20 -3.97 -7.36
CA THR A 73 -2.17 -4.71 -8.07
C THR A 73 -1.13 -3.76 -8.65
N ARG A 74 0.05 -4.29 -8.98
CA ARG A 74 1.10 -3.53 -9.65
C ARG A 74 0.61 -2.95 -10.97
N ASN A 75 1.09 -1.77 -11.33
CA ASN A 75 0.82 -1.23 -12.66
C ASN A 75 1.67 -1.98 -13.70
N THR A 76 1.03 -2.64 -14.68
CA THR A 76 1.71 -3.42 -15.73
C THR A 76 2.02 -2.62 -16.98
N LYS A 77 1.52 -1.37 -17.07
CA LYS A 77 1.93 -0.43 -18.12
C LYS A 77 3.30 0.11 -17.71
N GLY A 78 4.34 -0.35 -18.39
CA GLY A 78 5.73 -0.05 -18.03
C GLY A 78 6.02 1.44 -18.02
N GLY A 79 6.69 1.90 -16.97
CA GLY A 79 7.62 3.04 -16.95
C GLY A 79 7.06 4.45 -17.18
N ASP A 80 6.24 4.68 -18.19
CA ASP A 80 5.95 6.01 -18.71
C ASP A 80 4.47 6.14 -19.11
N ALA A 81 3.66 6.66 -18.20
CA ALA A 81 2.41 7.32 -18.56
C ALA A 81 2.11 8.40 -17.48
N PRO A 82 2.34 9.68 -17.77
CA PRO A 82 1.86 10.74 -16.90
C PRO A 82 0.35 10.96 -17.12
N ALA A 83 -0.33 11.23 -16.01
CA ALA A 83 -1.60 11.96 -15.88
C ALA A 83 -2.92 11.33 -16.38
N ALA A 84 -3.98 11.77 -15.68
CA ALA A 84 -5.39 11.84 -16.03
C ALA A 84 -6.29 10.62 -15.72
N GLY A 85 -7.32 10.92 -14.92
CA GLY A 85 -8.43 10.07 -14.57
C GLY A 85 -9.14 10.59 -13.32
N GLU A 86 -9.83 11.73 -13.46
CA GLU A 86 -10.93 12.11 -12.56
C GLU A 86 -11.87 10.92 -12.37
N ASP A 87 -12.24 10.62 -11.12
CA ASP A 87 -13.39 9.75 -10.85
C ASP A 87 -14.43 10.58 -10.10
N ALA A 88 -15.55 10.80 -10.81
CA ALA A 88 -16.84 11.27 -10.30
C ALA A 88 -17.45 10.29 -9.27
#